data_AF-A0A194R6H2-F1
#
_entry.id   AF-A0A194R6H2-F1
#
_cell.length_a   1.000
_cell.length_b   1.000
_cell.length_c   1.000
_cell.angle_alpha   90.00
_cell.angle_beta   90.00
_cell.angle_gamma   90.00
#
_symmetry.space_group_name_H-M   'P 1'
#
loop_
_entity.id
_entity.type
_entity.pdbx_description
1 polymer ?
#
loop_
_entity_poly.entity_id
_entity_poly.type
_entity_poly.pdbx_seq_one_letter_code
_entity_poly.pdbx_strand_id
1 'polypeptide(L)'
;MEKDLDKVVDEIMATPQINGCIVADHQGLCLAAKGTAHVDSAGIIVALSEQACKIQPNLKPPTICLETDKKLCLVQRHGTITGAIFKLKT
;
A
#
# COMPACT_ATOMS: atom_id res chain seq x y z
N MET A 1 -4.14 -8.99 17.77
CA MET A 1 -4.52 -8.91 16.35
C MET A 1 -4.18 -7.53 15.79
N GLU A 2 -4.73 -6.42 16.30
CA GLU A 2 -4.25 -5.07 15.90
C GLU A 2 -2.80 -4.79 16.30
N LYS A 3 -2.39 -5.23 17.51
CA LYS A 3 -1.01 -5.06 18.01
C LYS A 3 0.08 -5.62 17.09
N ASP A 4 -0.23 -6.65 16.31
CA ASP A 4 0.76 -7.26 15.40
C ASP A 4 0.83 -6.48 14.09
N LEU A 5 -0.30 -5.93 13.62
CA LEU A 5 -0.34 -5.02 12.48
C LEU A 5 0.37 -3.70 12.80
N ASP A 6 0.15 -3.14 13.99
CA ASP A 6 0.81 -1.91 14.45
C ASP A 6 2.33 -2.07 14.46
N LYS A 7 2.84 -3.20 14.96
CA LYS A 7 4.28 -3.51 14.94
C LYS A 7 4.84 -3.53 13.53
N VAL A 8 4.16 -4.22 12.60
CA VAL A 8 4.59 -4.29 11.20
C VAL A 8 4.58 -2.90 10.55
N VAL A 9 3.57 -2.09 10.84
CA VAL A 9 3.47 -0.71 10.35
C VAL A 9 4.60 0.15 10.91
N ASP A 10 4.94 -0.01 12.19
CA ASP A 10 6.07 0.68 12.81
C ASP A 10 7.42 0.26 12.21
N GLU A 11 7.62 -1.04 11.94
CA GLU A 11 8.81 -1.55 11.24
C GLU A 11 8.93 -0.99 9.82
N ILE A 12 7.82 -0.88 9.08
CA ILE A 12 7.80 -0.24 7.75
C ILE A 12 8.20 1.23 7.87
N MET A 13 7.63 1.97 8.82
CA MET A 13 7.94 3.39 9.02
C MET A 13 9.37 3.64 9.52
N ALA A 14 10.01 2.65 10.15
CA ALA A 14 11.41 2.72 10.54
C ALA A 14 12.39 2.52 9.37
N THR A 15 11.90 2.04 8.21
CA THR A 15 12.75 1.85 7.03
C THR A 15 13.15 3.20 6.43
N PRO A 16 14.45 3.44 6.14
CA PRO A 16 14.91 4.68 5.52
C PRO A 16 14.14 5.00 4.23
N GLN A 17 13.94 6.29 3.97
CA GLN A 17 13.22 6.84 2.81
C GLN A 17 11.71 6.55 2.78
N ILE A 18 11.17 5.70 3.65
CA ILE A 18 9.72 5.53 3.80
C ILE A 18 9.16 6.70 4.60
N ASN A 19 8.18 7.40 4.02
CA ASN A 19 7.51 8.52 4.69
C ASN A 19 6.01 8.27 4.90
N GLY A 20 5.51 7.10 4.55
CA GLY A 20 4.14 6.69 4.84
C GLY A 20 3.85 5.27 4.40
N CYS A 21 2.81 4.68 4.99
CA CYS A 21 2.27 3.40 4.56
C CYS A 21 0.77 3.32 4.87
N ILE A 22 0.06 2.51 4.10
CA ILE A 22 -1.35 2.22 4.31
C ILE A 22 -1.62 0.75 4.00
N VAL A 23 -2.51 0.14 4.77
CA VAL A 23 -2.96 -1.23 4.62
C VAL A 23 -4.48 -1.23 4.60
N ALA A 24 -5.06 -1.87 3.60
CA ALA A 24 -6.50 -1.97 3.40
C ALA A 24 -6.92 -3.42 3.13
N ASP A 25 -8.17 -3.75 3.46
CA ASP A 25 -8.76 -5.03 3.08
C ASP A 25 -9.30 -5.02 1.64
N HIS A 26 -9.87 -6.14 1.20
CA HIS A 26 -10.44 -6.29 -0.13
C HIS A 26 -11.66 -5.39 -0.43
N GLN A 27 -12.29 -4.79 0.59
CA GLN A 27 -13.42 -3.87 0.41
C GLN A 27 -12.95 -2.41 0.34
N GLY A 28 -11.65 -2.14 0.52
CA GLY A 28 -11.14 -0.78 0.61
C GLY A 28 -11.25 -0.18 2.01
N LEU A 29 -11.56 -0.96 3.03
CA LEU A 29 -11.54 -0.49 4.41
C LEU A 29 -10.10 -0.32 4.88
N CYS A 30 -9.77 0.86 5.41
CA CYS A 30 -8.47 1.14 5.97
C CYS A 30 -8.27 0.35 7.27
N LEU A 31 -7.27 -0.54 7.30
CA LEU A 31 -6.88 -1.30 8.49
C LEU A 31 -5.77 -0.58 9.27
N ALA A 32 -4.85 0.08 8.57
CA ALA A 32 -3.81 0.90 9.17
C ALA A 32 -3.32 1.97 8.20
N ALA A 33 -2.99 3.16 8.71
CA ALA A 33 -2.34 4.22 7.96
C ALA A 33 -1.36 4.98 8.85
N LYS A 34 -0.15 5.25 8.36
CA LYS A 34 0.86 6.07 9.06
C LYS A 34 1.63 7.01 8.14
N GLY A 35 2.20 8.04 8.76
CA GLY A 35 3.03 9.04 8.09
C GLY A 35 2.20 9.92 7.16
N THR A 36 2.64 10.03 5.91
CA THR A 36 1.97 10.83 4.88
C THR A 36 0.76 10.15 4.23
N ALA A 37 0.47 8.90 4.58
CA ALA A 37 -0.68 8.17 4.05
C ALA A 37 -1.98 8.64 4.71
N HIS A 38 -2.99 8.94 3.89
CA HIS A 38 -4.32 9.32 4.36
C HIS A 38 -5.30 8.15 4.27
N VAL A 39 -6.15 7.97 5.28
CA VAL A 39 -7.11 6.85 5.36
C VAL A 39 -8.05 6.76 4.15
N ASP A 40 -8.43 7.91 3.58
CA ASP A 40 -9.28 7.98 2.38
C ASP A 40 -8.64 7.35 1.12
N SER A 41 -7.33 7.15 1.13
CA SER A 41 -6.61 6.52 0.02
C SER A 41 -6.82 5.00 -0.02
N ALA A 42 -7.36 4.37 1.03
CA ALA A 42 -7.52 2.92 1.15
C ALA A 42 -8.35 2.32 0.00
N GLY A 43 -9.51 2.90 -0.29
CA GLY A 43 -10.36 2.43 -1.39
C GLY A 43 -9.67 2.55 -2.75
N ILE A 44 -8.92 3.65 -2.96
CA ILE A 44 -8.23 3.92 -4.22
C ILE A 44 -7.11 2.90 -4.46
N ILE A 45 -6.29 2.58 -3.45
CA ILE A 45 -5.20 1.62 -3.63
C ILE A 45 -5.70 0.21 -3.94
N VAL A 46 -6.83 -0.18 -3.33
CA VAL A 46 -7.47 -1.48 -3.59
C VAL A 46 -8.02 -1.50 -5.02
N ALA A 47 -8.75 -0.46 -5.41
CA ALA A 47 -9.29 -0.34 -6.76
C ALA A 47 -8.18 -0.38 -7.83
N LEU A 48 -7.06 0.32 -7.61
CA LEU A 48 -5.89 0.28 -8.50
C LEU A 48 -5.34 -1.15 -8.62
N SER A 49 -5.17 -1.85 -7.50
CA SER A 49 -4.73 -3.25 -7.52
C SER A 49 -5.69 -4.16 -8.28
N GLU A 50 -6.99 -3.99 -8.11
CA GLU A 50 -8.00 -4.77 -8.83
C GLU A 50 -7.95 -4.53 -10.33
N GLN A 51 -7.84 -3.27 -10.77
CA GLN A 51 -7.71 -2.96 -12.19
C GLN A 51 -6.41 -3.53 -12.77
N ALA A 52 -5.29 -3.42 -12.06
CA ALA A 52 -4.02 -3.95 -12.54
C ALA A 52 -4.03 -5.48 -12.69
N CYS A 53 -4.77 -6.20 -11.84
CA CYS A 53 -4.93 -7.65 -11.98
C CYS A 53 -5.71 -8.07 -13.24
N LYS A 54 -6.52 -7.17 -13.81
CA LYS A 54 -7.24 -7.44 -15.06
C LYS A 54 -6.34 -7.37 -16.29
N ILE A 55 -5.19 -6.70 -16.21
CA ILE A 55 -4.22 -6.60 -17.31
C ILE A 55 -3.67 -7.98 -17.65
N GLN A 56 -3.40 -8.81 -16.63
CA GLN A 56 -2.91 -10.17 -16.81
C GLN A 56 -3.68 -11.14 -15.90
N PRO A 57 -4.88 -11.56 -16.34
CA PRO A 57 -5.68 -12.53 -15.60
C PRO A 57 -4.90 -13.84 -15.45
N ASN A 58 -5.00 -14.48 -14.27
CA ASN A 58 -4.35 -15.75 -13.89
C ASN A 58 -2.88 -15.67 -13.41
N LEU A 59 -2.30 -14.49 -13.28
CA LEU A 59 -1.03 -14.33 -12.56
C LEU A 59 -1.22 -13.77 -11.15
N LYS A 60 -0.13 -13.83 -10.37
CA LYS A 60 -0.06 -13.16 -9.08
C LYS A 60 -0.32 -11.65 -9.25
N PRO A 61 -0.99 -10.98 -8.29
CA PRO A 61 -1.22 -9.54 -8.36
C PRO A 61 0.09 -8.79 -8.65
N PRO A 62 0.13 -7.92 -9.67
CA PRO A 62 1.33 -7.16 -9.98
C PRO A 62 1.59 -6.10 -8.91
N THR A 63 2.85 -5.68 -8.78
CA THR A 63 3.20 -4.48 -8.01
C THR A 63 2.96 -3.25 -8.89
N ILE A 64 2.15 -2.31 -8.40
CA ILE A 64 1.89 -1.05 -9.08
C ILE A 64 2.88 -0.02 -8.55
N CYS A 65 3.48 0.73 -9.46
CA CYS A 65 4.41 1.80 -9.16
C CYS A 65 3.83 3.13 -9.65
N LEU A 66 3.51 4.03 -8.72
CA LEU A 66 3.13 5.41 -9.02
C LEU A 66 4.32 6.31 -8.71
N GLU A 67 4.86 6.92 -9.75
CA GLU A 67 6.15 7.59 -9.67
C GLU A 67 6.00 9.07 -10.02
N THR A 68 6.63 9.93 -9.21
CA THR A 68 6.77 11.37 -9.46
C THR A 68 8.25 11.74 -9.34
N ASP A 69 8.60 12.99 -9.65
CA ASP A 69 9.99 13.47 -9.58
C ASP A 69 10.65 13.19 -8.21
N LYS A 70 9.90 13.37 -7.11
CA LYS A 70 10.43 13.32 -5.74
C LYS A 70 9.91 12.16 -4.91
N LYS A 71 8.86 11.47 -5.36
CA LYS A 71 8.15 10.45 -4.57
C LYS A 71 7.85 9.22 -5.40
N LEU A 72 7.79 8.09 -4.71
CA LEU A 72 7.43 6.79 -5.23
C LEU A 72 6.36 6.17 -4.33
N CYS A 73 5.25 5.74 -4.90
CA CYS A 73 4.24 4.96 -4.19
C CYS A 73 4.19 3.56 -4.81
N LEU A 74 4.42 2.54 -3.99
CA LEU A 74 4.36 1.14 -4.39
C LEU A 74 3.12 0.52 -3.78
N VAL A 75 2.23 -0.01 -4.61
CA VAL A 75 1.02 -0.72 -4.17
C VAL A 75 1.17 -2.20 -4.51
N GLN A 76 0.89 -3.06 -3.54
CA GLN A 76 0.94 -4.50 -3.74
C GLN A 76 -0.20 -5.18 -2.99
N ARG A 77 -0.79 -6.19 -3.63
CA ARG A 77 -1.85 -7.01 -3.04
C ARG A 77 -1.36 -8.42 -2.77
N HIS A 78 -1.68 -8.91 -1.57
CA HIS A 78 -1.44 -10.29 -1.15
C HIS A 78 -2.73 -10.88 -0.59
N GLY A 79 -3.32 -11.83 -1.31
CA GLY A 79 -4.62 -12.39 -0.94
C GLY A 79 -5.70 -11.31 -0.88
N THR A 80 -6.30 -11.13 0.30
CA THR A 80 -7.37 -10.16 0.58
C THR A 80 -6.87 -8.83 1.14
N ILE A 81 -5.55 -8.64 1.28
CA ILE A 81 -4.95 -7.42 1.83
C ILE A 81 -4.19 -6.68 0.73
N THR A 82 -4.39 -5.37 0.66
CA THR A 82 -3.65 -4.47 -0.22
C THR A 82 -2.88 -3.46 0.61
N GLY A 83 -1.56 -3.41 0.41
CA GLY A 83 -0.69 -2.45 1.07
C GLY A 83 -0.14 -1.44 0.07
N ALA A 84 0.10 -0.22 0.53
CA ALA A 84 0.90 0.76 -0.20
C ALA A 84 1.95 1.40 0.70
N ILE A 85 3.13 1.65 0.15
CA ILE A 85 4.22 2.36 0.81
C ILE A 85 4.61 3.59 0.01
N PHE A 86 4.81 4.71 0.71
CA PHE A 86 5.22 5.99 0.16
C PHE A 86 6.70 6.20 0.49
N LYS A 87 7.50 6.38 -0.54
CA LYS A 87 8.94 6.59 -0.46
C LYS A 87 9.31 7.96 -1.02
N LEU A 88 10.31 8.58 -0.41
CA LEU A 88 11.02 9.72 -0.99
C LEU A 88 12.12 9.19 -1.90
N LYS A 89 12.22 9.75 -3.11
CA LYS A 89 13.39 9.53 -3.97
C LYS A 89 14.51 10.42 -3.48
N THR A 90 15.69 9.83 -3.29
CA THR A 90 16.92 10.55 -2.94
C THR A 90 17.67 10.90 -4.20
#